data_AF-A0A7W2BJU0-F1
#
_entry.id   AF-A0A7W2BJU0-F1
#
_cell.length_a   1.000
_cell.length_b   1.000
_cell.length_c   1.000
_cell.angle_alpha   90.00
_cell.angle_beta   90.00
_cell.angle_gamma   90.00
#
_symmetry.space_group_name_H-M   'P 1'
#
loop_
_entity.id
_entity.type
_entity.pdbx_description
1 polymer ?
#
loop_
_entity_poly.entity_id
_entity_poly.type
_entity_poly.pdbx_seq_one_letter_code
_entity_poly.pdbx_strand_id
1 'polypeptide(L)'
;MSERKPEQTPAETGAPGNARSEGGRVFDGHIRASQGVEMSEVQIDTALYIQRMTADLAIMASRVELDLLAYLLDMARIEAFDRARHIKSGNP
;
A
#
# COMPACT_ATOMS: atom_id res chain seq x y z
N MET A 1 55.50 44.13 35.70
CA MET A 1 54.99 42.87 35.14
C MET A 1 53.63 43.21 34.52
N SER A 2 53.55 43.34 33.18
CA SER A 2 53.14 42.25 32.26
C SER A 2 51.76 41.69 32.65
N GLU A 3 50.74 41.54 31.82
CA GLU A 3 50.52 41.75 30.38
C GLU A 3 49.04 41.37 30.11
N ARG A 4 48.51 41.79 28.96
CA ARG A 4 47.43 41.14 28.15
C ARG A 4 45.94 41.31 28.51
N LYS A 5 45.25 41.86 27.50
CA LYS A 5 43.82 41.75 27.17
C LYS A 5 43.55 40.35 26.57
N PRO A 6 42.39 39.74 26.82
CA PRO A 6 41.48 39.30 25.73
C PRO A 6 40.00 39.44 26.16
N GLU A 7 38.94 39.18 25.41
CA GLU A 7 38.58 38.96 24.01
C GLU A 7 37.05 39.09 24.03
N GLN A 8 36.47 39.85 23.11
CA GLN A 8 35.05 39.73 22.78
C GLN A 8 34.97 38.85 21.53
N THR A 9 34.30 37.71 21.65
CA THR A 9 33.90 36.88 20.50
C THR A 9 32.39 36.63 20.60
N PRO A 10 31.60 36.86 19.54
CA PRO A 10 30.14 36.85 19.60
C PRO A 10 29.56 35.43 19.52
N ALA A 11 28.37 35.30 20.10
CA ALA A 11 27.53 34.11 20.09
C ALA A 11 27.31 33.54 18.67
N GLU A 12 27.52 32.23 18.54
CA GLU A 12 27.20 31.45 17.35
C GLU A 12 25.70 31.53 17.02
N THR A 13 25.44 32.00 15.80
CA THR A 13 24.13 32.12 15.18
C THR A 13 23.74 30.77 14.55
N GLY A 14 22.47 30.40 14.69
CA GLY A 14 21.93 29.13 14.27
C GLY A 14 21.83 28.88 12.76
N ALA A 15 21.67 27.59 12.48
CA ALA A 15 21.06 26.93 11.31
C ALA A 15 21.69 27.10 9.91
N PRO A 16 22.02 25.98 9.23
CA PRO A 16 22.44 25.99 7.83
C PRO A 16 21.24 26.10 6.89
N GLY A 17 21.12 27.22 6.19
CA GLY A 17 20.40 27.29 4.93
C GLY A 17 21.39 27.02 3.80
N ASN A 18 21.30 25.88 3.13
CA ASN A 18 22.00 25.66 1.88
C ASN A 18 21.05 25.16 0.78
N ALA A 19 21.20 25.80 -0.36
CA ALA A 19 20.33 25.77 -1.52
C ALA A 19 20.56 24.56 -2.43
N ARG A 20 19.68 24.47 -3.45
CA ARG A 20 19.72 23.65 -4.69
C ARG A 20 19.03 22.29 -4.57
N SER A 21 18.24 21.82 -5.54
CA SER A 21 18.26 22.12 -6.96
C SER A 21 16.86 21.89 -7.57
N GLU A 22 16.33 22.90 -8.27
CA GLU A 22 15.36 22.68 -9.33
C GLU A 22 16.07 21.99 -10.51
N GLY A 23 15.38 21.05 -11.15
CA GLY A 23 15.85 20.38 -12.37
C GLY A 23 15.64 18.87 -12.31
N GLY A 24 14.42 18.41 -12.61
CA GLY A 24 14.10 16.99 -12.50
C GLY A 24 12.86 16.52 -13.25
N ARG A 25 12.68 17.00 -14.49
CA ARG A 25 11.91 16.35 -15.57
C ARG A 25 10.42 16.08 -15.28
N VAL A 26 9.61 16.94 -15.89
CA VAL A 26 8.43 16.59 -16.70
C VAL A 26 8.24 15.08 -16.87
N PHE A 27 7.40 14.47 -16.02
CA PHE A 27 6.74 13.21 -16.37
C PHE A 27 5.43 13.59 -17.04
N ASP A 28 5.57 14.09 -18.27
CA ASP A 28 4.46 14.18 -19.19
C ASP A 28 3.97 12.76 -19.52
N GLY A 29 2.67 12.62 -19.65
CA GLY A 29 1.98 11.34 -19.64
C GLY A 29 2.45 10.36 -20.72
N HIS A 30 2.37 9.07 -20.39
CA HIS A 30 1.89 7.97 -21.26
C HIS A 30 2.03 6.56 -20.63
N ILE A 31 2.52 6.44 -19.39
CA ILE A 31 2.51 5.17 -18.64
C ILE A 31 1.53 5.28 -17.46
N ARG A 32 0.21 5.12 -17.65
CA ARG A 32 -0.71 5.05 -16.49
C ARG A 32 -2.04 4.35 -16.73
N ALA A 33 -2.57 4.39 -17.95
CA ALA A 33 -3.89 3.83 -18.23
C ALA A 33 -3.88 2.31 -18.44
N SER A 34 -2.89 1.77 -19.16
CA SER A 34 -2.79 0.34 -19.45
C SER A 34 -2.44 -0.50 -18.22
N GLN A 35 -1.56 -0.02 -17.34
CA GLN A 35 -1.25 -0.72 -16.09
C GLN A 35 -2.45 -0.77 -15.12
N GLY A 36 -3.28 0.27 -15.07
CA GLY A 36 -4.43 0.31 -14.16
C GLY A 36 -5.53 -0.70 -14.51
N VAL A 37 -5.81 -0.88 -15.80
CA VAL A 37 -6.85 -1.80 -16.27
C VAL A 37 -6.39 -3.26 -16.13
N GLU A 38 -5.17 -3.58 -16.57
CA GLU A 38 -4.59 -4.92 -16.44
C GLU A 38 -4.48 -5.34 -14.96
N MET A 39 -4.08 -4.43 -14.07
CA MET A 39 -4.06 -4.74 -12.63
C MET A 39 -5.47 -4.97 -12.08
N SER A 40 -6.50 -4.27 -12.57
CA SER A 40 -7.88 -4.49 -12.12
C SER A 40 -8.43 -5.85 -12.55
N GLU A 41 -8.07 -6.32 -13.75
CA GLU A 41 -8.48 -7.64 -14.25
C GLU A 41 -7.80 -8.76 -13.45
N VAL A 42 -6.48 -8.66 -13.23
CA VAL A 42 -5.74 -9.61 -12.40
C VAL A 42 -6.28 -9.65 -10.96
N GLN A 43 -6.68 -8.50 -10.41
CA GLN A 43 -7.28 -8.43 -9.07
C GLN A 43 -8.67 -9.11 -9.02
N ILE A 44 -9.50 -8.92 -10.05
CA ILE A 44 -10.79 -9.60 -10.17
C ILE A 44 -10.58 -11.11 -10.23
N ASP A 45 -9.68 -11.58 -11.10
CA ASP A 45 -9.38 -13.01 -11.26
C ASP A 45 -8.86 -13.63 -9.97
N THR A 46 -7.97 -12.91 -9.28
CA THR A 46 -7.44 -13.33 -7.98
C THR A 46 -8.56 -13.44 -6.94
N ALA A 47 -9.47 -12.46 -6.88
CA ALA A 47 -10.58 -12.47 -5.95
C ALA A 47 -11.56 -13.63 -6.24
N LEU A 48 -11.88 -13.90 -7.51
CA LEU A 48 -12.71 -15.04 -7.91
C LEU A 48 -12.01 -16.38 -7.62
N TYR A 49 -10.70 -16.46 -7.80
CA TYR A 49 -9.91 -17.63 -7.43
C TYR A 49 -10.00 -17.92 -5.92
N ILE A 50 -9.78 -16.89 -5.09
CA ILE A 50 -9.91 -17.00 -3.62
C ILE A 50 -11.33 -17.43 -3.25
N GLN A 51 -12.36 -16.83 -3.86
CA GLN A 51 -13.76 -17.18 -3.62
C GLN A 51 -14.02 -18.66 -3.87
N ARG A 52 -13.52 -19.21 -5.00
CA ARG A 52 -13.72 -20.62 -5.33
C ARG A 52 -12.95 -21.54 -4.40
N MET A 53 -11.68 -21.23 -4.15
CA MET A 53 -10.81 -22.05 -3.29
C MET A 53 -11.35 -22.11 -1.85
N THR A 54 -11.80 -20.99 -1.30
CA THR A 54 -12.37 -20.92 0.06
C THR A 54 -13.68 -21.70 0.19
N ALA A 55 -14.51 -21.74 -0.86
CA ALA A 55 -15.72 -22.58 -0.87
C ALA A 55 -15.38 -24.08 -0.76
N ASP A 56 -14.42 -24.56 -1.54
CA ASP A 56 -14.00 -25.96 -1.52
C ASP A 56 -13.41 -26.33 -0.14
N LEU A 57 -12.61 -25.44 0.44
CA LEU A 57 -12.03 -25.62 1.78
C LEU A 57 -13.10 -25.60 2.88
N ALA A 58 -14.13 -24.75 2.78
CA ALA A 58 -15.18 -24.67 3.79
C ALA A 58 -15.98 -25.98 3.84
N ILE A 59 -16.25 -26.60 2.68
CA ILE A 59 -16.87 -27.92 2.58
C ILE A 59 -15.98 -28.98 3.24
N MET A 60 -14.67 -28.96 2.99
CA MET A 60 -13.73 -29.89 3.61
C MET A 60 -13.67 -29.71 5.13
N ALA A 61 -13.58 -28.47 5.62
CA ALA A 61 -13.56 -28.14 7.04
C ALA A 61 -14.84 -28.60 7.75
N SER A 62 -16.01 -28.39 7.14
CA SER A 62 -17.31 -28.82 7.68
C SER A 62 -17.41 -30.35 7.80
N ARG A 63 -16.80 -31.10 6.87
CA ARG A 63 -16.78 -32.58 6.91
C ARG A 63 -15.95 -33.15 8.05
N VAL A 64 -15.00 -32.39 8.57
CA VAL A 64 -14.14 -32.78 9.71
C VAL A 64 -14.45 -31.98 10.97
N GLU A 65 -15.65 -31.36 11.04
CA GLU A 65 -16.17 -30.66 12.22
C GLU A 65 -15.28 -29.51 12.71
N LEU A 66 -14.58 -28.84 11.78
CA LEU A 66 -13.80 -27.63 12.07
C LEU A 66 -14.65 -26.37 11.86
N ASP A 67 -15.65 -26.17 12.71
CA ASP A 67 -16.69 -25.15 12.54
C ASP A 67 -16.14 -23.72 12.42
N LEU A 68 -15.20 -23.35 13.29
CA LEU A 68 -14.58 -22.02 13.23
C LEU A 68 -13.82 -21.81 11.91
N LEU A 69 -13.14 -22.84 11.41
CA LEU A 69 -12.42 -22.75 10.14
C LEU A 69 -13.40 -22.62 8.98
N ALA A 70 -14.47 -23.42 8.95
CA ALA A 70 -15.51 -23.31 7.94
C ALA A 70 -16.13 -21.90 7.92
N TYR A 71 -16.43 -21.35 9.10
CA TYR A 71 -16.92 -19.98 9.23
C TYR A 71 -15.94 -18.93 8.67
N LEU A 72 -14.65 -19.02 9.03
CA LEU A 72 -13.63 -18.07 8.54
C LEU A 72 -13.45 -18.16 7.02
N LEU A 73 -13.55 -19.36 6.45
CA LEU A 73 -13.47 -19.58 5.02
C LEU A 73 -14.70 -18.98 4.30
N ASP A 74 -15.89 -19.11 4.87
CA ASP A 74 -17.10 -18.47 4.35
C ASP A 74 -17.02 -16.94 4.40
N MET A 75 -16.46 -16.37 5.48
CA MET A 75 -16.22 -14.92 5.55
C MET A 75 -15.22 -14.46 4.48
N ALA A 76 -14.11 -15.18 4.31
CA ALA A 76 -13.14 -14.87 3.26
C ALA A 76 -13.73 -14.96 1.85
N ARG A 77 -14.63 -15.94 1.62
CA ARG A 77 -15.36 -16.10 0.36
C ARG A 77 -16.25 -14.90 0.05
N ILE A 78 -17.00 -14.42 1.04
CA ILE A 78 -17.89 -13.24 0.90
C ILE A 78 -17.06 -12.00 0.60
N GLU A 79 -15.99 -11.76 1.37
CA GLU A 79 -15.10 -10.61 1.17
C GLU A 79 -14.49 -10.61 -0.24
N ALA A 80 -14.00 -11.77 -0.71
CA ALA A 80 -13.44 -11.89 -2.05
C ALA A 80 -14.48 -11.60 -3.16
N PHE A 81 -15.71 -12.10 -2.98
CA PHE A 81 -16.81 -11.79 -3.90
C PHE A 81 -17.13 -10.30 -3.94
N ASP A 82 -17.20 -9.65 -2.77
CA ASP A 82 -17.48 -8.23 -2.67
C ASP A 82 -16.34 -7.40 -3.28
N ARG A 83 -15.08 -7.80 -3.12
CA ARG A 83 -13.95 -7.14 -3.81
C ARG A 83 -14.03 -7.26 -5.33
N ALA A 84 -14.31 -8.45 -5.86
CA ALA A 84 -14.49 -8.62 -7.30
C ALA A 84 -15.61 -7.70 -7.84
N ARG A 85 -16.72 -7.56 -7.09
CA ARG A 85 -17.83 -6.67 -7.45
C ARG A 85 -17.44 -5.19 -7.39
N HIS A 86 -16.76 -4.76 -6.32
CA HIS A 86 -16.32 -3.38 -6.13
C HIS A 86 -15.40 -2.94 -7.27
N ILE A 87 -14.39 -3.75 -7.61
CA ILE A 87 -13.46 -3.46 -8.71
C ILE A 87 -14.22 -3.37 -10.04
N LYS A 88 -15.11 -4.33 -10.31
CA LYS A 88 -15.93 -4.33 -11.54
C LYS A 88 -16.86 -3.12 -11.64
N SER A 89 -17.33 -2.59 -10.51
CA SER A 89 -18.15 -1.37 -10.47
C SER A 89 -17.34 -0.06 -10.57
N GLY A 90 -16.01 -0.12 -10.59
CA GLY A 90 -15.14 1.06 -10.65
C GLY A 90 -15.13 1.89 -9.36
N ASN A 91 -15.51 1.29 -8.22
CA ASN A 91 -15.53 1.96 -6.92
C ASN A 91 -14.45 1.32 -6.02
N PRO A 92 -13.20 1.84 -6.07
CA PRO A 92 -12.06 1.26 -5.34
C PRO A 92 -12.26 1.26 -3.82
#